data_AF-A0A7V9JUD0-F1
#
_entry.id   AF-A0A7V9JUD0-F1
#
_cell.length_a   1.000
_cell.length_b   1.000
_cell.length_c   1.000
_cell.angle_alpha   90.00
_cell.angle_beta   90.00
_cell.angle_gamma   90.00
#
_symmetry.space_group_name_H-M   'P 1'
#
loop_
_entity.id
_entity.type
_entity.pdbx_description
1 polymer ?
#
loop_
_entity_poly.entity_id
_entity_poly.type
_entity_poly.pdbx_seq_one_letter_code
_entity_poly.pdbx_strand_id
1 'polypeptide(L)'
;WWYWRDDAACTYVVDDFALESSITQNTNLYRPAGSPLARVRTKLQAGSPITVVTMGDSLTDYQHNSNTSTNWPTYFKSGALSAHGCTATVINPAIGGTELRHNLVMLGKWTQVTTTPDLVTIFFSYNDWTSGMRGAQFRQVLVDAIRRVRRATLGTADIMIMNTCPADVDWDTMLELAQAGRLAAADENAGICDIWDAFHAYGSTHSQLYSDGVHLSSAGQQVVASTVLAAINAGGGTTSGTTGTTGTGSSTSGSTTGTGSTTSGSTTSGTSGSSGAAATTSGTTVTLPTGDPGGTGSSTCGLGGGLAALFALACLAMTAHRHRRIDHVGHRRQ
;
A
#
# COMPACT_ATOMS: atom_id res chain seq x y z
N TRP A 1 -12.21 18.04 11.84
CA TRP A 1 -11.01 18.07 10.98
C TRP A 1 -11.47 17.99 9.55
N TRP A 2 -11.46 19.13 8.88
CA TRP A 2 -11.89 19.31 7.50
C TRP A 2 -10.62 19.46 6.66
N TYR A 3 -10.46 18.62 5.65
CA TYR A 3 -9.30 18.61 4.77
C TYR A 3 -9.80 18.85 3.34
N TRP A 4 -9.74 20.10 2.89
CA TRP A 4 -10.20 20.48 1.57
C TRP A 4 -9.21 21.46 0.95
N ARG A 5 -8.80 21.14 -0.27
CA ARG A 5 -7.83 21.89 -1.07
C ARG A 5 -8.42 23.19 -1.64
N ASP A 6 -9.75 23.23 -1.77
CA ASP A 6 -10.49 24.25 -2.54
C ASP A 6 -11.65 24.92 -1.75
N ASP A 7 -11.89 24.54 -0.50
CA ASP A 7 -12.86 25.26 0.35
C ASP A 7 -12.30 26.59 0.85
N ALA A 8 -13.18 27.58 1.03
CA ALA A 8 -12.80 28.89 1.53
C ALA A 8 -12.06 28.79 2.88
N ALA A 9 -10.95 29.53 2.99
CA ALA A 9 -10.06 29.51 4.15
C ALA A 9 -10.84 29.74 5.46
N CYS A 10 -11.10 28.65 6.19
CA CYS A 10 -11.74 28.71 7.49
C CYS A 10 -10.76 29.34 8.48
N THR A 11 -11.00 30.61 8.83
CA THR A 11 -10.28 31.29 9.90
C THR A 11 -10.63 30.63 11.24
N TYR A 12 -9.78 29.71 11.68
CA TYR A 12 -9.73 29.28 13.07
C TYR A 12 -8.90 30.27 13.88
N VAL A 13 -9.30 30.53 15.12
CA VAL A 13 -8.46 31.18 16.11
C VAL A 13 -7.81 30.07 16.94
N VAL A 14 -6.49 30.16 17.14
CA VAL A 14 -5.80 29.35 18.14
C VAL A 14 -5.84 30.17 19.43
N ASP A 15 -6.80 29.86 20.31
CA ASP A 15 -7.05 30.66 21.51
C ASP A 15 -5.92 30.58 22.55
N ASP A 16 -5.18 29.47 22.58
CA ASP A 16 -4.05 29.24 23.48
C ASP A 16 -2.93 28.42 22.79
N PHE A 17 -1.68 28.75 23.12
CA PHE A 17 -0.50 27.98 22.74
C PHE A 17 0.48 27.96 23.92
N ALA A 18 0.33 26.94 24.77
CA ALA A 18 1.25 26.69 25.87
C ALA A 18 2.48 25.88 25.41
N LEU A 19 3.67 26.30 25.85
CA LEU A 19 4.87 25.48 25.75
C LEU A 19 4.99 24.60 27.01
N GLU A 20 4.92 23.29 26.84
CA GLU A 20 5.27 22.35 27.91
C GLU A 20 6.79 22.39 28.17
N SER A 21 7.20 22.43 29.44
CA SER A 21 8.61 22.47 29.83
C SER A 21 9.37 21.20 29.45
N SER A 22 8.67 20.06 29.36
CA SER A 22 9.16 18.84 28.74
C SER A 22 7.98 17.98 28.26
N ILE A 23 8.06 17.51 27.01
CA ILE A 23 7.19 16.45 26.49
C ILE A 23 7.99 15.15 26.54
N THR A 24 7.52 14.14 27.28
CA THR A 24 8.18 12.83 27.32
C THR A 24 8.08 12.15 25.96
N GLN A 25 9.14 12.25 25.15
CA GLN A 25 9.20 11.61 23.84
C GLN A 25 9.63 10.15 23.97
N ASN A 26 8.79 9.23 23.47
CA ASN A 26 9.20 7.85 23.26
C ASN A 26 10.21 7.78 22.09
N THR A 27 11.48 7.64 22.42
CA THR A 27 12.60 7.59 21.44
C THR A 27 12.83 6.20 20.85
N ASN A 28 12.12 5.17 21.32
CA ASN A 28 12.25 3.82 20.78
C ASN A 28 11.80 3.78 19.31
N LEU A 29 12.68 3.26 18.44
CA LEU A 29 12.40 3.15 17.01
C LEU A 29 11.52 1.95 16.66
N TYR A 30 11.43 0.95 17.55
CA TYR A 30 10.71 -0.32 17.37
C TYR A 30 10.94 -1.01 16.01
N ARG A 31 12.16 -0.89 15.45
CA ARG A 31 12.52 -1.56 14.20
C ARG A 31 12.53 -3.09 14.43
N PRO A 32 11.92 -3.90 13.55
CA PRO A 32 12.00 -5.34 13.67
C PRO A 32 13.45 -5.81 13.44
N ALA A 33 13.88 -6.82 14.19
CA ALA A 33 15.24 -7.36 14.14
C ALA A 33 15.48 -8.35 12.97
N GLY A 34 14.44 -8.66 12.19
CA GLY A 34 14.50 -9.60 11.07
C GLY A 34 13.59 -9.16 9.93
N SER A 35 13.03 -10.11 9.17
CA SER A 35 12.07 -9.83 8.08
C SER A 35 10.92 -8.94 8.57
N PRO A 36 10.59 -7.85 7.86
CA PRO A 36 9.71 -6.81 8.38
C PRO A 36 8.23 -7.19 8.46
N LEU A 37 7.80 -8.26 7.78
CA LEU A 37 6.44 -8.81 7.84
C LEU A 37 6.38 -10.21 8.49
N ALA A 38 7.38 -10.55 9.30
CA ALA A 38 7.52 -11.90 9.87
C ALA A 38 6.35 -12.29 10.80
N ARG A 39 5.76 -11.35 11.56
CA ARG A 39 4.68 -11.66 12.52
C ARG A 39 3.38 -11.94 11.77
N VAL A 40 2.97 -11.04 10.87
CA VAL A 40 1.75 -11.22 10.08
C VAL A 40 1.85 -12.44 9.16
N ARG A 41 3.01 -12.69 8.53
CA ARG A 41 3.22 -13.89 7.72
C ARG A 41 3.09 -15.17 8.55
N THR A 42 3.66 -15.22 9.75
CA THR A 42 3.56 -16.40 10.63
C THR A 42 2.11 -16.69 11.02
N LYS A 43 1.34 -15.67 11.41
CA LYS A 43 -0.10 -15.82 11.72
C LYS A 43 -0.89 -16.33 10.52
N LEU A 44 -0.68 -15.70 9.37
CA LEU A 44 -1.35 -16.04 8.11
C LEU A 44 -1.03 -17.48 7.67
N GLN A 45 0.24 -17.90 7.70
CA GLN A 45 0.64 -19.29 7.42
C GLN A 45 0.06 -20.31 8.41
N ALA A 46 -0.22 -19.91 9.65
CA ALA A 46 -0.87 -20.74 10.67
C ALA A 46 -2.41 -20.69 10.60
N GLY A 47 -3.01 -20.06 9.58
CA GLY A 47 -4.47 -19.85 9.48
C GLY A 47 -5.06 -19.00 10.63
N SER A 48 -4.21 -18.34 11.42
CA SER A 48 -4.62 -17.59 12.61
C SER A 48 -5.24 -16.26 12.20
N PRO A 49 -6.35 -15.82 12.83
CA PRO A 49 -6.96 -14.52 12.52
C PRO A 49 -5.99 -13.35 12.68
N ILE A 50 -6.09 -12.38 11.78
CA ILE A 50 -5.27 -11.15 11.79
C ILE A 50 -6.13 -9.89 11.85
N THR A 51 -5.61 -8.84 12.50
CA THR A 51 -6.19 -7.49 12.44
C THR A 51 -5.30 -6.57 11.59
N VAL A 52 -5.88 -5.94 10.58
CA VAL A 52 -5.16 -5.06 9.64
C VAL A 52 -5.76 -3.66 9.68
N VAL A 53 -4.91 -2.64 9.76
CA VAL A 53 -5.30 -1.23 9.57
C VAL A 53 -4.84 -0.78 8.19
N THR A 54 -5.73 -0.17 7.41
CA THR A 54 -5.43 0.29 6.05
C THR A 54 -5.42 1.82 5.98
N MET A 55 -4.25 2.43 6.17
CA MET A 55 -4.10 3.88 5.98
C MET A 55 -3.96 4.18 4.49
N GLY A 56 -4.89 4.95 3.93
CA GLY A 56 -4.85 5.35 2.52
C GLY A 56 -5.79 6.50 2.19
N ASP A 57 -5.92 6.78 0.90
CA ASP A 57 -6.77 7.82 0.33
C ASP A 57 -8.00 7.24 -0.40
N SER A 58 -8.47 7.86 -1.48
CA SER A 58 -9.63 7.39 -2.27
C SER A 58 -9.43 6.04 -2.93
N LEU A 59 -8.20 5.54 -3.08
CA LEU A 59 -7.95 4.17 -3.54
C LEU A 59 -8.28 3.12 -2.46
N THR A 60 -8.41 3.53 -1.19
CA THR A 60 -8.64 2.65 -0.04
C THR A 60 -9.96 2.92 0.69
N ASP A 61 -10.46 4.16 0.68
CA ASP A 61 -11.69 4.59 1.36
C ASP A 61 -12.94 3.81 0.88
N TYR A 62 -13.65 3.13 1.79
CA TYR A 62 -14.88 2.41 1.49
C TYR A 62 -16.06 3.31 1.07
N GLN A 63 -16.02 4.60 1.39
CA GLN A 63 -17.06 5.57 1.07
C GLN A 63 -16.86 6.23 -0.31
N HIS A 64 -15.71 6.03 -0.94
CA HIS A 64 -15.46 6.56 -2.28
C HIS A 64 -16.30 5.82 -3.33
N ASN A 65 -16.89 6.55 -4.29
CA ASN A 65 -17.85 6.00 -5.25
C ASN A 65 -17.34 4.77 -6.01
N SER A 66 -16.08 4.78 -6.46
CA SER A 66 -15.41 3.64 -7.13
C SER A 66 -15.31 2.37 -6.29
N ASN A 67 -15.41 2.50 -4.96
CA ASN A 67 -15.11 1.46 -3.99
C ASN A 67 -16.37 0.85 -3.34
N THR A 68 -17.54 1.39 -3.69
CA THR A 68 -18.86 1.05 -3.10
C THR A 68 -19.32 -0.36 -3.42
N SER A 69 -19.01 -0.88 -4.61
CA SER A 69 -19.34 -2.24 -5.03
C SER A 69 -18.25 -3.25 -4.69
N THR A 70 -16.98 -2.83 -4.73
CA THR A 70 -15.83 -3.66 -4.38
C THR A 70 -14.59 -2.82 -4.09
N ASN A 71 -13.66 -3.32 -3.29
CA ASN A 71 -12.42 -2.62 -2.91
C ASN A 71 -11.32 -3.60 -2.52
N TRP A 72 -10.05 -3.19 -2.67
CA TRP A 72 -8.90 -4.05 -2.42
C TRP A 72 -8.83 -4.58 -0.99
N PRO A 73 -9.24 -3.88 0.10
CA PRO A 73 -9.23 -4.48 1.42
C PRO A 73 -10.26 -5.62 1.56
N THR A 74 -11.37 -5.57 0.82
CA THR A 74 -12.35 -6.66 0.76
C THR A 74 -11.81 -7.85 -0.04
N TYR A 75 -11.18 -7.61 -1.20
CA TYR A 75 -10.48 -8.68 -1.94
C TYR A 75 -9.32 -9.29 -1.16
N PHE A 76 -8.60 -8.49 -0.36
CA PHE A 76 -7.55 -8.96 0.53
C PHE A 76 -8.12 -9.90 1.60
N LYS A 77 -9.26 -9.56 2.24
CA LYS A 77 -9.94 -10.45 3.20
C LYS A 77 -10.30 -11.79 2.58
N SER A 78 -10.94 -11.78 1.41
CA SER A 78 -11.32 -13.03 0.73
C SER A 78 -10.08 -13.82 0.29
N GLY A 79 -9.05 -13.15 -0.23
CA GLY A 79 -7.80 -13.79 -0.64
C GLY A 79 -7.03 -14.41 0.53
N ALA A 80 -6.97 -13.75 1.68
CA ALA A 80 -6.36 -14.30 2.90
C ALA A 80 -7.10 -15.55 3.40
N LEU A 81 -8.44 -15.52 3.37
CA LEU A 81 -9.27 -16.67 3.73
C LEU A 81 -9.09 -17.83 2.74
N SER A 82 -9.14 -17.57 1.43
CA SER A 82 -9.03 -18.59 0.39
C SER A 82 -7.63 -19.21 0.28
N ALA A 83 -6.57 -18.41 0.43
CA ALA A 83 -5.20 -18.90 0.26
C ALA A 83 -4.59 -19.52 1.53
N HIS A 84 -5.08 -19.13 2.72
CA HIS A 84 -4.45 -19.52 3.99
C HIS A 84 -5.43 -19.95 5.09
N GLY A 85 -6.75 -19.98 4.84
CA GLY A 85 -7.76 -20.21 5.88
C GLY A 85 -7.86 -19.09 6.92
N CYS A 86 -7.20 -17.95 6.67
CA CYS A 86 -7.00 -16.87 7.63
C CYS A 86 -8.13 -15.82 7.54
N THR A 87 -8.89 -15.64 8.61
CA THR A 87 -9.87 -14.55 8.72
C THR A 87 -9.17 -13.21 9.02
N ALA A 88 -9.35 -12.22 8.15
CA ALA A 88 -8.81 -10.87 8.35
C ALA A 88 -9.89 -9.86 8.78
N THR A 89 -9.70 -9.26 9.95
CA THR A 89 -10.44 -8.06 10.39
C THR A 89 -9.73 -6.83 9.84
N VAL A 90 -10.41 -6.02 9.02
CA VAL A 90 -9.83 -4.76 8.51
C VAL A 90 -10.52 -3.57 9.17
N ILE A 91 -9.72 -2.70 9.78
CA ILE A 91 -10.09 -1.38 10.27
C ILE A 91 -9.61 -0.37 9.23
N ASN A 92 -10.55 0.28 8.54
CA ASN A 92 -10.23 1.19 7.43
C ASN A 92 -10.50 2.65 7.82
N PRO A 93 -9.46 3.41 8.23
CA PRO A 93 -9.56 4.85 8.51
C PRO A 93 -9.31 5.73 7.28
N ALA A 94 -9.12 5.16 6.07
CA ALA A 94 -8.83 5.91 4.86
C ALA A 94 -9.92 6.94 4.52
N ILE A 95 -9.51 8.04 3.88
CA ILE A 95 -10.42 9.14 3.49
C ILE A 95 -10.02 9.65 2.11
N GLY A 96 -10.98 9.73 1.18
CA GLY A 96 -10.79 10.28 -0.16
C GLY A 96 -10.12 11.66 -0.19
N GLY A 97 -9.25 11.89 -1.18
CA GLY A 97 -8.58 13.17 -1.41
C GLY A 97 -7.55 13.60 -0.36
N THR A 98 -7.11 12.70 0.53
CA THR A 98 -6.14 13.03 1.58
C THR A 98 -4.70 12.67 1.24
N GLU A 99 -3.75 13.51 1.65
CA GLU A 99 -2.32 13.20 1.69
C GLU A 99 -1.97 12.31 2.88
N LEU A 100 -0.81 11.64 2.83
CA LEU A 100 -0.26 10.90 3.96
C LEU A 100 -0.15 11.78 5.22
N ARG A 101 0.29 13.04 5.07
CA ARG A 101 0.43 14.00 6.17
C ARG A 101 -0.88 14.25 6.92
N HIS A 102 -2.01 14.30 6.23
CA HIS A 102 -3.35 14.46 6.83
C HIS A 102 -3.71 13.22 7.67
N ASN A 103 -3.39 12.03 7.17
CA ASN A 103 -3.61 10.78 7.90
C ASN A 103 -2.70 10.62 9.13
N LEU A 104 -1.50 11.20 9.14
CA LEU A 104 -0.62 11.20 10.32
C LEU A 104 -1.14 12.02 11.50
N VAL A 105 -2.00 13.00 11.26
CA VAL A 105 -2.73 13.70 12.33
C VAL A 105 -3.94 12.88 12.79
N MET A 106 -4.52 12.08 11.89
CA MET A 106 -5.69 11.23 12.17
C MET A 106 -5.38 9.86 12.78
N LEU A 107 -4.12 9.52 13.05
CA LEU A 107 -3.73 8.25 13.71
C LEU A 107 -4.60 7.93 14.93
N GLY A 108 -4.90 8.95 15.74
CA GLY A 108 -5.77 8.86 16.91
C GLY A 108 -7.12 8.19 16.66
N LYS A 109 -7.71 8.35 15.46
CA LYS A 109 -9.02 7.77 15.10
C LYS A 109 -9.00 6.26 15.12
N TRP A 110 -7.96 5.63 14.56
CA TRP A 110 -7.89 4.16 14.50
C TRP A 110 -7.21 3.57 15.72
N THR A 111 -6.28 4.29 16.37
CA THR A 111 -5.63 3.80 17.60
C THR A 111 -6.59 3.70 18.78
N GLN A 112 -7.71 4.44 18.74
CA GLN A 112 -8.84 4.29 19.67
C GLN A 112 -9.66 3.01 19.42
N VAL A 113 -9.58 2.42 18.22
CA VAL A 113 -10.29 1.19 17.83
C VAL A 113 -9.40 -0.04 17.99
N THR A 114 -8.11 0.08 17.68
CA THR A 114 -7.10 -0.97 17.95
C THR A 114 -5.73 -0.38 18.25
N THR A 115 -5.10 -0.84 19.32
CA THR A 115 -3.70 -0.53 19.67
C THR A 115 -2.73 -1.62 19.25
N THR A 116 -3.22 -2.81 18.92
CA THR A 116 -2.43 -4.01 18.58
C THR A 116 -2.86 -4.64 17.25
N PRO A 117 -2.88 -3.88 16.13
CA PRO A 117 -3.05 -4.50 14.82
C PRO A 117 -1.82 -5.36 14.48
N ASP A 118 -2.03 -6.42 13.71
CA ASP A 118 -0.95 -7.28 13.22
C ASP A 118 -0.20 -6.64 12.05
N LEU A 119 -0.92 -5.88 11.24
CA LEU A 119 -0.38 -5.17 10.08
C LEU A 119 -1.00 -3.77 9.97
N VAL A 120 -0.18 -2.77 9.69
CA VAL A 120 -0.63 -1.45 9.20
C VAL A 120 -0.10 -1.27 7.78
N THR A 121 -0.99 -1.09 6.81
CA THR A 121 -0.60 -0.67 5.46
C THR A 121 -0.64 0.85 5.33
N ILE A 122 0.26 1.39 4.53
CA ILE A 122 0.36 2.82 4.19
C ILE A 122 0.33 2.92 2.66
N PHE A 123 -0.78 3.39 2.09
CA PHE A 123 -1.01 3.48 0.64
C PHE A 123 -1.43 4.89 0.24
N PHE A 124 -0.43 5.70 -0.09
CA PHE A 124 -0.57 7.10 -0.55
C PHE A 124 0.44 7.34 -1.66
N SER A 125 0.16 8.28 -2.57
CA SER A 125 1.14 8.78 -3.55
C SER A 125 0.54 9.87 -4.44
N TYR A 126 -0.61 9.59 -5.06
CA TYR A 126 -1.19 10.46 -6.10
C TYR A 126 -1.62 11.83 -5.55
N ASN A 127 -2.30 11.85 -4.40
CA ASN A 127 -2.68 13.11 -3.75
C ASN A 127 -1.44 13.90 -3.29
N ASP A 128 -0.48 13.24 -2.65
CA ASP A 128 0.80 13.84 -2.26
C ASP A 128 1.56 14.44 -3.47
N TRP A 129 1.61 13.73 -4.61
CA TRP A 129 2.25 14.22 -5.83
C TRP A 129 1.50 15.38 -6.49
N THR A 130 0.17 15.32 -6.62
CA THR A 130 -0.61 16.42 -7.20
C THR A 130 -0.63 17.66 -6.30
N SER A 131 -0.42 17.51 -4.98
CA SER A 131 -0.14 18.60 -4.03
C SER A 131 1.30 19.15 -4.10
N GLY A 132 2.14 18.64 -4.99
CA GLY A 132 3.52 19.11 -5.20
C GLY A 132 4.57 18.44 -4.32
N MET A 133 4.25 17.39 -3.56
CA MET A 133 5.25 16.61 -2.84
C MET A 133 6.09 15.79 -3.83
N ARG A 134 7.41 15.81 -3.66
CA ARG A 134 8.38 15.13 -4.54
C ARG A 134 9.23 14.13 -3.75
N GLY A 135 9.93 13.22 -4.44
CA GLY A 135 10.46 11.98 -3.87
C GLY A 135 11.24 12.12 -2.56
N ALA A 136 12.12 13.11 -2.43
CA ALA A 136 12.87 13.34 -1.20
C ALA A 136 11.97 13.72 0.00
N GLN A 137 10.97 14.58 -0.21
CA GLN A 137 10.00 14.97 0.81
C GLN A 137 9.06 13.79 1.14
N PHE A 138 8.61 13.04 0.13
CA PHE A 138 7.73 11.89 0.33
C PHE A 138 8.43 10.76 1.11
N ARG A 139 9.71 10.49 0.83
CA ARG A 139 10.54 9.57 1.64
C ARG A 139 10.59 10.01 3.11
N GLN A 140 10.82 11.29 3.38
CA GLN A 140 10.84 11.80 4.75
C GLN A 140 9.49 11.62 5.46
N VAL A 141 8.38 11.96 4.80
CA VAL A 141 7.03 11.79 5.35
C VAL A 141 6.69 10.31 5.60
N LEU A 142 7.11 9.39 4.72
CA LEU A 142 6.97 7.95 4.92
C LEU A 142 7.80 7.44 6.12
N VAL A 143 9.05 7.88 6.26
CA VAL A 143 9.90 7.55 7.42
C VAL A 143 9.24 8.03 8.73
N ASP A 144 8.70 9.24 8.75
CA ASP A 144 7.95 9.77 9.89
C ASP A 144 6.65 9.00 10.15
N ALA A 145 5.96 8.57 9.08
CA ALA A 145 4.75 7.74 9.17
C ALA A 145 5.04 6.40 9.87
N ILE A 146 6.03 5.65 9.38
CA ILE A 146 6.44 4.36 9.94
C ILE A 146 6.80 4.52 11.42
N ARG A 147 7.61 5.53 11.76
CA ARG A 147 8.02 5.81 13.15
C ARG A 147 6.84 6.19 14.05
N ARG A 148 5.87 6.97 13.56
CA ARG A 148 4.66 7.33 14.32
C ARG A 148 3.77 6.11 14.56
N VAL A 149 3.50 5.30 13.52
CA VAL A 149 2.72 4.05 13.64
C VAL A 149 3.39 3.10 14.62
N ARG A 150 4.71 2.90 14.54
CA ARG A 150 5.48 2.07 15.49
C ARG A 150 5.33 2.49 16.94
N ARG A 151 5.41 3.79 17.23
CA ARG A 151 5.19 4.30 18.59
C ARG A 151 3.75 4.13 19.05
N ALA A 152 2.78 4.32 18.16
CA ALA A 152 1.36 4.14 18.45
C ALA A 152 0.98 2.68 18.74
N THR A 153 1.68 1.70 18.14
CA THR A 153 1.47 0.25 18.36
C THR A 153 2.49 -0.39 19.29
N LEU A 154 3.39 0.40 19.89
CA LEU A 154 4.54 -0.05 20.71
C LEU A 154 5.39 -1.14 20.02
N GLY A 155 5.47 -1.10 18.68
CA GLY A 155 6.19 -2.08 17.86
C GLY A 155 5.49 -3.41 17.63
N THR A 156 4.26 -3.61 18.11
CA THR A 156 3.55 -4.89 17.95
C THR A 156 3.14 -5.17 16.50
N ALA A 157 2.74 -4.14 15.76
CA ALA A 157 2.34 -4.25 14.36
C ALA A 157 3.54 -4.44 13.42
N ASP A 158 3.39 -5.30 12.41
CA ASP A 158 4.18 -5.17 11.18
C ASP A 158 3.65 -3.97 10.36
N ILE A 159 4.52 -3.35 9.55
CA ILE A 159 4.16 -2.17 8.75
C ILE A 159 4.58 -2.43 7.32
N MET A 160 3.67 -2.14 6.38
CA MET A 160 3.93 -2.28 4.95
C MET A 160 3.62 -0.99 4.20
N ILE A 161 4.60 -0.48 3.48
CA ILE A 161 4.39 0.58 2.49
C ILE A 161 3.84 -0.10 1.24
N MET A 162 2.69 0.36 0.77
CA MET A 162 2.21 0.12 -0.59
C MET A 162 2.66 1.35 -1.38
N ASN A 163 3.63 1.16 -2.29
CA ASN A 163 4.21 2.30 -3.00
C ASN A 163 3.25 2.84 -4.08
N THR A 164 3.74 3.76 -4.91
CA THR A 164 2.93 4.51 -5.86
C THR A 164 2.05 3.63 -6.74
N CYS A 165 0.74 3.86 -6.65
CA CYS A 165 -0.17 3.51 -7.74
C CYS A 165 -0.04 4.60 -8.80
N PRO A 166 0.37 4.29 -10.04
CA PRO A 166 0.28 5.25 -11.13
C PRO A 166 -1.19 5.64 -11.39
N ALA A 167 -1.41 6.70 -12.17
CA ALA A 167 -2.69 7.00 -12.79
C ALA A 167 -2.56 6.76 -14.31
N ASP A 168 -3.67 6.49 -14.98
CA ASP A 168 -3.71 6.09 -16.40
C ASP A 168 -3.10 7.15 -17.34
N VAL A 169 -3.32 8.43 -17.03
CA VAL A 169 -2.79 9.58 -17.78
C VAL A 169 -1.37 10.01 -17.35
N ASP A 170 -0.90 9.52 -16.21
CA ASP A 170 0.34 9.91 -15.52
C ASP A 170 1.19 8.66 -15.21
N TRP A 171 1.20 7.71 -16.14
CA TRP A 171 1.67 6.34 -15.93
C TRP A 171 3.13 6.28 -15.45
N ASP A 172 4.04 6.92 -16.18
CA ASP A 172 5.49 6.94 -15.88
C ASP A 172 5.92 8.13 -15.00
N THR A 173 5.02 9.09 -14.70
CA THR A 173 5.44 10.42 -14.17
C THR A 173 5.77 10.44 -12.68
N MET A 174 5.34 9.41 -11.92
CA MET A 174 5.47 9.34 -10.45
C MET A 174 6.49 8.32 -9.92
N LEU A 175 7.40 7.84 -10.77
CA LEU A 175 8.44 6.86 -10.40
C LEU A 175 9.28 7.30 -9.19
N GLU A 176 9.54 8.60 -9.03
CA GLU A 176 10.26 9.15 -7.88
C GLU A 176 9.59 8.86 -6.52
N LEU A 177 8.25 8.78 -6.47
CA LEU A 177 7.52 8.42 -5.25
C LEU A 177 7.56 6.90 -5.02
N ALA A 178 7.57 6.09 -6.08
CA ALA A 178 7.74 4.64 -5.97
C ALA A 178 9.12 4.29 -5.40
N GLN A 179 10.16 4.97 -5.89
CA GLN A 179 11.53 4.89 -5.38
C GLN A 179 11.63 5.40 -3.95
N ALA A 180 10.99 6.52 -3.60
CA ALA A 180 10.92 7.02 -2.23
C ALA A 180 10.26 6.02 -1.27
N GLY A 181 9.22 5.29 -1.72
CA GLY A 181 8.61 4.18 -1.01
C GLY A 181 9.59 3.04 -0.71
N ARG A 182 10.31 2.56 -1.74
CA ARG A 182 11.34 1.52 -1.61
C ARG A 182 12.46 1.94 -0.64
N LEU A 183 12.93 3.18 -0.74
CA LEU A 183 13.97 3.73 0.13
C LEU A 183 13.49 3.86 1.59
N ALA A 184 12.28 4.37 1.83
CA ALA A 184 11.72 4.47 3.19
C ALA A 184 11.50 3.10 3.85
N ALA A 185 11.08 2.09 3.06
CA ALA A 185 10.98 0.71 3.54
C ALA A 185 12.34 0.15 3.97
N ALA A 186 13.39 0.37 3.16
CA ALA A 186 14.75 -0.04 3.49
C ALA A 186 15.33 0.69 4.71
N ASP A 187 15.21 2.04 4.76
CA ASP A 187 15.72 2.89 5.83
C ASP A 187 15.23 2.47 7.22
N GLU A 188 13.97 2.05 7.29
CA GLU A 188 13.26 1.73 8.53
C GLU A 188 13.07 0.22 8.78
N ASN A 189 13.55 -0.66 7.89
CA ASN A 189 13.19 -2.09 7.87
C ASN A 189 11.67 -2.29 8.03
N ALA A 190 10.90 -1.76 7.08
CA ALA A 190 9.47 -1.96 6.93
C ALA A 190 9.19 -2.78 5.66
N GLY A 191 8.03 -3.41 5.57
CA GLY A 191 7.65 -4.19 4.40
C GLY A 191 7.38 -3.29 3.19
N ILE A 192 7.68 -3.78 1.99
CA ILE A 192 7.31 -3.15 0.73
C ILE A 192 6.32 -4.03 -0.04
N CYS A 193 5.26 -3.40 -0.54
CA CYS A 193 4.33 -3.92 -1.52
C CYS A 193 4.47 -3.05 -2.77
N ASP A 194 5.03 -3.62 -3.84
CA ASP A 194 5.43 -2.87 -5.02
C ASP A 194 4.30 -2.76 -6.05
N ILE A 195 3.34 -1.91 -5.72
CA ILE A 195 2.20 -1.56 -6.58
C ILE A 195 2.68 -0.97 -7.90
N TRP A 196 3.74 -0.15 -7.89
CA TRP A 196 4.31 0.43 -9.11
C TRP A 196 4.71 -0.63 -10.12
N ASP A 197 5.56 -1.58 -9.74
CA ASP A 197 6.01 -2.65 -10.64
C ASP A 197 4.86 -3.60 -11.02
N ALA A 198 3.95 -3.90 -10.07
CA ALA A 198 2.78 -4.75 -10.32
C ALA A 198 1.80 -4.14 -11.34
N PHE A 199 1.64 -2.81 -11.35
CA PHE A 199 0.84 -2.11 -12.35
C PHE A 199 1.59 -2.02 -13.68
N HIS A 200 2.89 -1.68 -13.68
CA HIS A 200 3.72 -1.61 -14.88
C HIS A 200 3.80 -2.95 -15.65
N ALA A 201 3.65 -4.08 -14.97
CA ALA A 201 3.54 -5.40 -15.59
C ALA A 201 2.37 -5.57 -16.57
N TYR A 202 1.33 -4.71 -16.53
CA TYR A 202 0.21 -4.74 -17.47
C TYR A 202 0.52 -4.08 -18.83
N GLY A 203 1.62 -3.33 -18.94
CA GLY A 203 2.04 -2.66 -20.17
C GLY A 203 0.89 -1.86 -20.81
N SER A 204 0.73 -1.96 -22.13
CA SER A 204 -0.31 -1.25 -22.91
C SER A 204 -1.77 -1.61 -22.56
N THR A 205 -2.01 -2.51 -21.61
CA THR A 205 -3.36 -2.86 -21.12
C THR A 205 -3.71 -2.21 -19.78
N HIS A 206 -2.88 -1.28 -19.28
CA HIS A 206 -3.04 -0.66 -17.97
C HIS A 206 -4.39 0.03 -17.73
N SER A 207 -5.00 0.62 -18.76
CA SER A 207 -6.25 1.37 -18.63
C SER A 207 -7.42 0.53 -18.10
N GLN A 208 -7.40 -0.80 -18.29
CA GLN A 208 -8.41 -1.69 -17.73
C GLN A 208 -8.37 -1.76 -16.18
N LEU A 209 -7.27 -1.33 -15.55
CA LEU A 209 -7.11 -1.28 -14.09
C LEU A 209 -7.85 -0.11 -13.45
N TYR A 210 -8.39 0.83 -14.24
CA TYR A 210 -9.03 2.06 -13.77
C TYR A 210 -10.49 2.17 -14.18
N SER A 211 -11.29 2.90 -13.39
CA SER A 211 -12.67 3.26 -13.73
C SER A 211 -12.81 4.64 -14.35
N ASP A 212 -11.90 5.57 -14.00
CA ASP A 212 -11.92 6.99 -14.40
C ASP A 212 -10.52 7.55 -14.68
N GLY A 213 -9.53 6.66 -14.85
CA GLY A 213 -8.11 7.00 -15.04
C GLY A 213 -7.32 7.25 -13.75
N VAL A 214 -7.95 7.32 -12.57
CA VAL A 214 -7.26 7.47 -11.28
C VAL A 214 -7.67 6.39 -10.29
N HIS A 215 -8.97 6.17 -10.14
CA HIS A 215 -9.54 5.19 -9.23
C HIS A 215 -9.61 3.81 -9.89
N LEU A 216 -9.44 2.77 -9.06
CA LEU A 216 -9.30 1.40 -9.54
C LEU A 216 -10.63 0.79 -10.00
N SER A 217 -10.60 0.13 -11.15
CA SER A 217 -11.62 -0.82 -11.55
C SER A 217 -11.58 -2.08 -10.65
N SER A 218 -12.57 -2.96 -10.77
CA SER A 218 -12.53 -4.28 -10.11
C SER A 218 -11.25 -5.06 -10.41
N ALA A 219 -10.65 -4.91 -11.59
CA ALA A 219 -9.38 -5.54 -11.94
C ALA A 219 -8.21 -4.90 -11.16
N GLY A 220 -8.11 -3.57 -11.14
CA GLY A 220 -7.09 -2.85 -10.35
C GLY A 220 -7.17 -3.18 -8.85
N GLN A 221 -8.39 -3.24 -8.29
CA GLN A 221 -8.61 -3.62 -6.89
C GLN A 221 -8.13 -5.06 -6.59
N GLN A 222 -8.23 -5.99 -7.55
CA GLN A 222 -7.71 -7.36 -7.42
C GLN A 222 -6.17 -7.41 -7.52
N VAL A 223 -5.56 -6.61 -8.40
CA VAL A 223 -4.09 -6.47 -8.52
C VAL A 223 -3.50 -5.98 -7.20
N VAL A 224 -4.06 -4.92 -6.61
CA VAL A 224 -3.60 -4.41 -5.31
C VAL A 224 -3.71 -5.48 -4.22
N ALA A 225 -4.85 -6.15 -4.10
CA ALA A 225 -5.09 -7.17 -3.08
C ALA A 225 -4.16 -8.40 -3.20
N SER A 226 -3.92 -8.87 -4.43
CA SER A 226 -3.02 -10.00 -4.68
C SER A 226 -1.55 -9.63 -4.45
N THR A 227 -1.14 -8.41 -4.83
CA THR A 227 0.23 -7.89 -4.56
C THR A 227 0.49 -7.75 -3.06
N VAL A 228 -0.50 -7.30 -2.28
CA VAL A 228 -0.44 -7.28 -0.79
C VAL A 228 -0.20 -8.67 -0.22
N LEU A 229 -0.92 -9.70 -0.69
CA LEU A 229 -0.73 -11.08 -0.23
C LEU A 229 0.63 -11.65 -0.65
N ALA A 230 1.09 -11.35 -1.87
CA ALA A 230 2.42 -11.74 -2.36
C ALA A 230 3.53 -11.13 -1.49
N ALA A 231 3.44 -9.83 -1.19
CA ALA A 231 4.39 -9.11 -0.34
C ALA A 231 4.47 -9.70 1.09
N ILE A 232 3.32 -10.03 1.70
CA ILE A 232 3.28 -10.69 3.02
C ILE A 232 3.97 -12.07 2.95
N ASN A 233 3.68 -12.88 1.93
CA ASN A 233 4.31 -14.20 1.77
C ASN A 233 5.84 -14.11 1.54
N ALA A 234 6.29 -13.14 0.75
CA ALA A 234 7.71 -12.81 0.59
C ALA A 234 8.38 -12.29 1.88
N GLY A 235 7.60 -11.95 2.92
CA GLY A 235 8.11 -11.37 4.16
C GLY A 235 8.45 -9.87 4.06
N GLY A 236 7.92 -9.20 3.03
CA GLY A 236 8.03 -7.75 2.83
C GLY A 236 9.36 -7.24 2.30
N GLY A 237 10.24 -8.11 1.80
CA GLY A 237 11.40 -7.68 1.01
C GLY A 237 11.03 -7.46 -0.45
N THR A 238 11.79 -6.65 -1.17
CA THR A 238 11.70 -6.62 -2.64
C THR A 238 12.09 -8.00 -3.18
N THR A 239 11.15 -8.70 -3.83
CA THR A 239 11.50 -9.77 -4.76
C THR A 239 12.19 -9.14 -5.96
N SER A 240 13.52 -8.96 -5.87
CA SER A 240 14.34 -8.44 -6.95
C SER A 240 14.36 -9.42 -8.11
N GLY A 241 13.33 -9.35 -8.96
CA GLY A 241 13.41 -9.87 -10.32
C GLY A 241 14.55 -9.14 -11.03
N THR A 242 15.51 -9.90 -11.54
CA THR A 242 16.71 -9.35 -12.18
C THR A 242 16.39 -8.76 -13.55
N THR A 243 15.78 -7.57 -13.58
CA THR A 243 15.61 -6.78 -14.80
C THR A 243 16.92 -6.04 -15.08
N GLY A 244 17.83 -6.72 -15.77
CA GLY A 244 19.16 -6.19 -16.09
C GLY A 244 19.11 -5.06 -17.13
N THR A 245 18.99 -3.82 -16.69
CA THR A 245 19.16 -2.65 -17.56
C THR A 245 20.65 -2.41 -17.82
N THR A 246 21.17 -2.94 -18.93
CA THR A 246 22.51 -2.61 -19.42
C THR A 246 22.57 -1.15 -19.87
N GLY A 247 22.93 -0.26 -18.95
CA GLY A 247 23.26 1.13 -19.26
C GLY A 247 24.61 1.20 -19.99
N THR A 248 24.56 1.48 -21.30
CA THR A 248 25.76 1.67 -22.14
C THR A 248 26.45 2.98 -21.79
N GLY A 249 27.29 2.97 -20.76
CA GLY A 249 28.12 4.12 -20.36
C GLY A 249 29.22 4.40 -21.37
N SER A 250 29.00 5.36 -22.27
CA SER A 250 30.06 5.91 -23.12
C SER A 250 31.05 6.72 -22.26
N SER A 251 32.28 6.26 -22.15
CA SER A 251 33.35 6.92 -21.39
C SER A 251 34.27 7.74 -22.32
N THR A 252 34.04 9.05 -22.37
CA THR A 252 34.97 9.97 -23.04
C THR A 252 36.23 10.12 -22.20
N SER A 253 37.36 9.63 -22.71
CA SER A 253 38.65 9.69 -22.01
C SER A 253 39.26 11.09 -22.08
N GLY A 254 39.43 11.73 -20.91
CA GLY A 254 40.15 13.00 -20.75
C GLY A 254 41.55 12.75 -20.20
N SER A 255 42.57 13.00 -21.01
CA SER A 255 43.99 12.84 -20.64
C SER A 255 44.55 14.09 -19.96
N THR A 256 45.14 13.93 -18.78
CA THR A 256 46.07 14.91 -18.19
C THR A 256 47.27 14.24 -17.52
N THR A 257 48.46 14.53 -18.04
CA THR A 257 49.77 14.14 -17.49
C THR A 257 50.16 15.00 -16.29
N GLY A 258 50.72 14.38 -15.24
CA GLY A 258 51.28 15.09 -14.07
C GLY A 258 52.14 14.20 -13.17
N THR A 259 53.46 14.25 -13.35
CA THR A 259 54.48 13.46 -12.64
C THR A 259 54.70 13.86 -11.16
N GLY A 260 54.98 12.90 -10.27
CA GLY A 260 55.41 13.16 -8.89
C GLY A 260 55.75 11.90 -8.05
N SER A 261 57.03 11.48 -8.06
CA SER A 261 57.61 10.36 -7.27
C SER A 261 57.78 10.73 -5.78
N THR A 262 57.44 9.92 -4.76
CA THR A 262 58.31 8.97 -3.99
C THR A 262 57.60 8.62 -2.63
N THR A 263 57.89 7.62 -1.77
CA THR A 263 58.54 6.28 -1.85
C THR A 263 58.34 5.48 -0.52
N SER A 264 58.12 4.15 -0.60
CA SER A 264 58.29 3.09 0.44
C SER A 264 57.35 2.93 1.66
N GLY A 265 57.03 1.66 1.99
CA GLY A 265 56.44 1.21 3.27
C GLY A 265 55.47 0.01 3.17
N SER A 266 55.94 -1.21 2.84
CA SER A 266 56.15 -2.33 3.81
C SER A 266 54.93 -3.23 4.12
N THR A 267 54.91 -4.41 3.50
CA THR A 267 54.41 -5.72 3.97
C THR A 267 53.25 -5.84 4.99
N THR A 268 52.21 -6.61 4.62
CA THR A 268 51.93 -7.91 5.30
C THR A 268 50.99 -8.81 4.48
N SER A 269 51.14 -10.12 4.65
CA SER A 269 50.37 -11.20 4.02
C SER A 269 49.13 -11.57 4.82
N GLY A 270 48.02 -11.96 4.14
CA GLY A 270 46.83 -12.50 4.81
C GLY A 270 45.95 -13.34 3.89
N THR A 271 45.92 -14.66 4.13
CA THR A 271 45.24 -15.67 3.30
C THR A 271 43.80 -15.96 3.76
N SER A 272 42.86 -16.08 2.83
CA SER A 272 41.61 -16.89 2.86
C SER A 272 40.62 -16.30 1.82
N GLY A 273 39.72 -17.05 1.19
CA GLY A 273 39.40 -18.48 1.26
C GLY A 273 38.02 -18.68 0.62
N SER A 274 37.97 -18.98 -0.67
CA SER A 274 36.71 -18.97 -1.45
C SER A 274 35.91 -20.26 -1.32
N SER A 275 34.70 -20.19 -0.77
CA SER A 275 33.69 -21.25 -0.84
C SER A 275 32.49 -20.80 -1.68
N GLY A 276 32.45 -21.23 -2.94
CA GLY A 276 31.28 -21.04 -3.79
C GLY A 276 30.20 -22.07 -3.44
N ALA A 277 29.00 -21.59 -3.08
CA ALA A 277 27.80 -22.43 -2.96
C ALA A 277 26.91 -22.22 -4.17
N ALA A 278 26.62 -23.29 -4.91
CA ALA A 278 25.72 -23.24 -6.06
C ALA A 278 24.27 -23.13 -5.59
N ALA A 279 23.53 -22.15 -6.12
CA ALA A 279 22.10 -22.01 -5.91
C ALA A 279 21.34 -22.72 -7.05
N THR A 280 20.59 -23.77 -6.70
CA THR A 280 19.74 -24.51 -7.66
C THR A 280 18.40 -23.82 -7.82
N THR A 281 18.15 -23.20 -8.98
CA THR A 281 16.92 -22.46 -9.25
C THR A 281 15.85 -23.36 -9.87
N SER A 282 14.86 -23.79 -9.08
CA SER A 282 13.64 -24.41 -9.59
C SER A 282 12.61 -23.33 -9.95
N GLY A 283 12.50 -22.98 -11.23
CA GLY A 283 11.56 -21.98 -11.71
C GLY A 283 10.13 -22.52 -11.85
N THR A 284 9.20 -21.99 -11.06
CA THR A 284 7.76 -22.21 -11.26
C THR A 284 7.21 -21.12 -12.18
N THR A 285 6.82 -21.51 -13.40
CA THR A 285 6.14 -20.60 -14.34
C THR A 285 4.70 -20.37 -13.91
N VAL A 286 4.32 -19.10 -13.69
CA VAL A 286 2.92 -18.70 -13.49
C VAL A 286 2.33 -18.30 -14.82
N THR A 287 1.43 -19.12 -15.36
CA THR A 287 0.71 -18.84 -16.60
C THR A 287 -0.50 -17.96 -16.31
N LEU A 288 -0.58 -16.78 -16.95
CA LEU A 288 -1.78 -15.94 -16.93
C LEU A 288 -2.88 -16.57 -17.82
N PRO A 289 -4.17 -16.52 -17.44
CA PRO A 289 -5.25 -17.07 -18.24
C PRO A 289 -5.55 -16.16 -19.44
N THR A 290 -5.20 -16.61 -20.65
CA THR A 290 -5.71 -16.03 -21.90
C THR A 290 -7.14 -16.51 -22.14
N GLY A 291 -8.12 -15.62 -22.02
CA GLY A 291 -9.50 -15.92 -22.38
C GLY A 291 -9.69 -15.94 -23.90
N ASP A 292 -10.22 -17.04 -24.43
CA ASP A 292 -10.56 -17.21 -25.85
C ASP A 292 -12.07 -16.94 -26.07
N PRO A 293 -12.48 -16.05 -26.99
CA PRO A 293 -13.88 -15.71 -27.17
C PRO A 293 -14.58 -16.54 -28.26
N GLY A 294 -15.51 -17.39 -27.86
CA GLY A 294 -16.60 -17.86 -28.73
C GLY A 294 -16.72 -19.37 -28.91
N GLY A 295 -17.84 -19.92 -28.41
CA GLY A 295 -18.19 -21.32 -28.62
C GLY A 295 -19.69 -21.56 -28.42
N THR A 296 -20.49 -21.32 -29.45
CA THR A 296 -21.93 -21.64 -29.44
C THR A 296 -22.16 -23.14 -29.51
N GLY A 297 -22.32 -23.79 -28.36
CA GLY A 297 -22.60 -25.22 -28.24
C GLY A 297 -23.95 -25.51 -27.58
N SER A 298 -24.94 -25.88 -28.39
CA SER A 298 -26.22 -26.43 -27.90
C SER A 298 -26.02 -27.88 -27.44
N SER A 299 -26.48 -28.22 -26.23
CA SER A 299 -26.77 -29.61 -25.85
C SER A 299 -27.76 -29.68 -24.69
N THR A 300 -28.86 -30.39 -24.92
CA THR A 300 -29.92 -30.68 -23.95
C THR A 300 -29.70 -32.02 -23.27
N CYS A 301 -29.74 -32.05 -21.94
CA CYS A 301 -30.01 -33.16 -20.99
C CYS A 301 -29.46 -32.72 -19.62
N GLY A 302 -30.06 -32.98 -18.45
CA GLY A 302 -31.32 -33.62 -18.13
C GLY A 302 -31.29 -34.17 -16.69
N LEU A 303 -32.11 -33.59 -15.80
CA LEU A 303 -32.42 -34.04 -14.42
C LEU A 303 -31.36 -33.90 -13.30
N GLY A 304 -31.84 -33.51 -12.11
CA GLY A 304 -31.07 -33.38 -10.86
C GLY A 304 -30.90 -31.93 -10.38
N GLY A 305 -31.67 -31.38 -9.44
CA GLY A 305 -32.72 -31.98 -8.62
C GLY A 305 -32.56 -31.70 -7.12
N GLY A 306 -32.52 -30.41 -6.72
CA GLY A 306 -32.72 -29.98 -5.33
C GLY A 306 -31.55 -29.26 -4.66
N LEU A 307 -31.57 -27.92 -4.67
CA LEU A 307 -31.08 -27.01 -3.60
C LEU A 307 -31.33 -25.54 -3.98
N ALA A 308 -32.59 -25.19 -4.25
CA ALA A 308 -33.02 -23.85 -4.65
C ALA A 308 -34.27 -23.40 -3.89
N ALA A 309 -34.20 -23.43 -2.56
CA ALA A 309 -35.34 -23.08 -1.68
C ALA A 309 -34.90 -22.47 -0.34
N LEU A 310 -33.98 -21.49 -0.35
CA LEU A 310 -33.59 -20.74 0.87
C LEU A 310 -33.10 -19.30 0.67
N PHE A 311 -33.29 -18.72 -0.53
CA PHE A 311 -32.87 -17.33 -0.83
C PHE A 311 -33.99 -16.41 -1.36
N ALA A 312 -35.24 -16.89 -1.44
CA ALA A 312 -36.37 -16.14 -2.01
C ALA A 312 -37.22 -15.37 -0.96
N LEU A 313 -36.77 -15.26 0.30
CA LEU A 313 -37.56 -14.63 1.38
C LEU A 313 -36.95 -13.34 1.98
N ALA A 314 -35.82 -12.86 1.46
CA ALA A 314 -35.11 -11.69 1.99
C ALA A 314 -35.31 -10.38 1.20
N CYS A 315 -35.87 -10.43 -0.01
CA CYS A 315 -35.90 -9.29 -0.94
C CYS A 315 -37.20 -8.45 -0.91
N LEU A 316 -38.08 -8.62 0.09
CA LEU A 316 -39.39 -7.94 0.12
C LEU A 316 -39.67 -7.09 1.38
N ALA A 317 -38.63 -6.72 2.15
CA ALA A 317 -38.79 -6.11 3.48
C ALA A 317 -38.08 -4.76 3.71
N MET A 318 -37.48 -4.12 2.70
CA MET A 318 -36.78 -2.83 2.86
C MET A 318 -37.12 -1.76 1.82
N THR A 319 -38.41 -1.59 1.49
CA THR A 319 -38.89 -0.50 0.62
C THR A 319 -40.08 0.27 1.22
N ALA A 320 -40.05 0.58 2.52
CA ALA A 320 -41.04 1.49 3.11
C ALA A 320 -40.65 2.07 4.50
N HIS A 321 -39.73 3.05 4.58
CA HIS A 321 -39.97 4.16 5.52
C HIS A 321 -39.12 5.44 5.32
N ARG A 322 -39.82 6.58 5.46
CA ARG A 322 -39.33 7.93 5.81
C ARG A 322 -38.52 8.71 4.76
N HIS A 323 -39.27 9.32 3.85
CA HIS A 323 -39.08 10.76 3.64
C HIS A 323 -39.23 11.51 4.98
N ARG A 324 -38.30 12.39 5.31
CA ARG A 324 -38.56 13.60 6.10
C ARG A 324 -38.08 14.80 5.31
N ARG A 325 -38.95 15.79 5.13
CA ARG A 325 -38.56 17.13 4.67
C ARG A 325 -37.64 17.75 5.72
N ILE A 326 -36.67 18.52 5.26
CA ILE A 326 -36.03 19.56 6.06
C ILE A 326 -36.64 20.87 5.58
N ASP A 327 -37.48 21.49 6.41
CA ASP A 327 -38.03 22.80 6.10
C ASP A 327 -37.00 23.89 6.46
N HIS A 328 -36.77 24.84 5.56
CA HIS A 328 -35.89 25.98 5.82
C HIS A 328 -36.51 26.93 6.87
N VAL A 329 -35.85 27.06 8.02
CA VAL A 329 -36.10 28.17 8.95
C VAL A 329 -35.11 29.29 8.64
N GLY A 330 -35.62 30.36 8.03
CA GLY A 330 -34.84 31.57 7.79
C GLY A 330 -34.71 32.43 9.05
N HIS A 331 -33.49 32.73 9.49
CA HIS A 331 -33.28 33.72 10.54
C HIS A 331 -33.44 35.14 9.99
N ARG A 332 -34.39 35.89 10.57
CA ARG A 332 -34.48 37.34 10.42
C ARG A 332 -33.39 38.02 11.24
N ARG A 333 -32.90 39.16 10.73
CA ARG A 333 -32.07 40.11 11.46
C ARG A 333 -32.86 40.71 12.63
N GLN A 334 -32.17 40.95 13.74
CA GLN A 334 -32.12 42.26 14.41
C GLN A 334 -30.65 42.59 14.66
#